data_AF-A0A661JE54-F1
#
_entry.id   AF-A0A661JE54-F1
#
_cell.length_a   1.000
_cell.length_b   1.000
_cell.length_c   1.000
_cell.angle_alpha   90.00
_cell.angle_beta   90.00
_cell.angle_gamma   90.00
#
_symmetry.space_group_name_H-M   'P 1'
#
loop_
_entity.id
_entity.type
_entity.pdbx_description
1 polymer ?
#
loop_
_entity_poly.entity_id
_entity_poly.type
_entity_poly.pdbx_seq_one_letter_code
_entity_poly.pdbx_strand_id
1 'polypeptide(L)'
;MIPELPKSRGARARLRGLRYIHTHLASEPITQDDLMDLVFLRFDLLGVVQVDSQGGPRGIEIAHLLPDNRNGQGWEILPLASIHDHSMNFLEWVRALENEFVRKQNLVPISKGQERVILISVSNKPRAVVEESMAELAELAESNNLVVADTIIQRSRRVNPKYLMGKGKLREIIIKAMQLGVDLLIFDQE
;
A
#
# COMPACT_ATOMS: atom_id res chain seq x y z
N MET A 1 17.58 7.43 5.44
CA MET A 1 16.18 7.92 5.52
C MET A 1 15.86 8.54 4.17
N ILE A 2 14.80 8.09 3.50
CA ILE A 2 14.39 8.62 2.20
C ILE A 2 13.84 10.04 2.41
N PRO A 3 14.27 11.04 1.63
CA PRO A 3 13.79 12.42 1.77
C PRO A 3 12.31 12.54 1.38
N GLU A 4 11.68 13.66 1.70
CA GLU A 4 10.33 13.95 1.20
C GLU A 4 10.31 13.91 -0.33
N LEU A 5 9.46 13.02 -0.86
CA LEU A 5 9.29 12.84 -2.29
C LEU A 5 8.16 13.74 -2.79
N PRO A 6 8.26 14.29 -4.01
CA PRO A 6 7.21 15.14 -4.58
C PRO A 6 5.84 14.43 -4.57
N LYS A 7 4.77 15.24 -4.54
CA LYS A 7 3.39 14.75 -4.54
C LYS A 7 3.19 13.81 -5.73
N SER A 8 2.55 12.67 -5.45
CA SER A 8 2.35 11.59 -6.42
C SER A 8 1.53 12.07 -7.62
N ARG A 9 1.61 11.31 -8.72
CA ARG A 9 0.69 11.46 -9.85
C ARG A 9 -0.73 11.18 -9.32
N GLY A 10 -1.50 12.23 -9.06
CA GLY A 10 -2.76 12.22 -8.31
C GLY A 10 -3.96 11.55 -8.99
N ALA A 11 -3.78 10.43 -9.68
CA ALA A 11 -4.88 9.61 -10.19
C ALA A 11 -5.06 8.38 -9.31
N ARG A 12 -6.30 8.12 -8.87
CA ARG A 12 -6.75 7.09 -7.92
C ARG A 12 -6.09 5.71 -8.10
N ALA A 13 -5.88 5.29 -9.35
CA ALA A 13 -5.35 3.97 -9.68
C ALA A 13 -3.85 3.94 -10.06
N ARG A 14 -3.18 5.10 -10.04
CA ARG A 14 -1.77 5.18 -10.47
C ARG A 14 -0.83 4.89 -9.32
N LEU A 15 0.28 4.27 -9.68
CA LEU A 15 1.42 4.14 -8.77
C LEU A 15 2.18 5.49 -8.75
N ARG A 16 3.16 5.63 -7.86
CA ARG A 16 3.80 6.93 -7.60
C ARG A 16 4.56 7.50 -8.80
N GLY A 17 4.90 6.69 -9.79
CA GLY A 17 5.76 7.06 -10.91
C GLY A 17 7.25 6.98 -10.56
N LEU A 18 7.61 6.31 -9.47
CA LEU A 18 8.98 6.26 -8.94
C LEU A 18 9.45 4.82 -8.78
N ARG A 19 10.67 4.57 -9.27
CA ARG A 19 11.43 3.32 -9.05
C ARG A 19 12.44 3.58 -7.96
N TYR A 20 12.41 2.79 -6.90
CA TYR A 20 13.40 2.84 -5.84
C TYR A 20 14.41 1.73 -6.07
N ILE A 21 15.63 2.08 -6.44
CA ILE A 21 16.71 1.13 -6.66
C ILE A 21 17.86 1.49 -5.73
N HIS A 22 18.32 0.52 -4.94
CA HIS A 22 19.46 0.69 -4.05
C HIS A 22 20.29 -0.59 -3.98
N THR A 23 21.37 -0.56 -3.19
CA THR A 23 22.36 -1.63 -3.14
C THR A 23 22.47 -2.18 -1.74
N HIS A 24 22.53 -3.52 -1.63
CA HIS A 24 22.86 -4.23 -0.40
C HIS A 24 24.31 -4.71 -0.46
N LEU A 25 25.15 -4.14 0.40
CA LEU A 25 26.61 -4.34 0.35
C LEU A 25 27.06 -5.69 0.89
N ALA A 26 26.26 -6.33 1.75
CA ALA A 26 26.56 -7.67 2.26
C ALA A 26 25.82 -8.77 1.48
N SER A 27 25.29 -8.45 0.29
CA SER A 27 24.47 -9.36 -0.53
C SER A 27 23.24 -9.89 0.21
N GLU A 28 22.72 -9.15 1.18
CA GLU A 28 21.46 -9.50 1.84
C GLU A 28 20.26 -9.35 0.87
N PRO A 29 19.24 -10.22 0.96
CA PRO A 29 18.06 -10.11 0.12
C PRO A 29 17.21 -8.89 0.50
N ILE A 30 16.14 -8.63 -0.27
CA ILE A 30 15.10 -7.65 0.08
C ILE A 30 14.66 -7.86 1.53
N THR A 31 14.81 -6.83 2.34
CA THR A 31 14.47 -6.84 3.76
C THR A 31 13.03 -6.42 4.01
N GLN A 32 12.56 -6.61 5.24
CA GLN A 32 11.26 -6.11 5.64
C GLN A 32 11.19 -4.58 5.57
N ASP A 33 12.27 -3.86 5.89
CA ASP A 33 12.27 -2.40 5.85
C ASP A 33 12.13 -1.88 4.42
N ASP A 34 12.76 -2.53 3.44
CA ASP A 34 12.62 -2.16 2.03
C ASP A 34 11.18 -2.35 1.54
N LEU A 35 10.54 -3.45 1.97
CA LEU A 35 9.12 -3.68 1.71
C LEU A 35 8.22 -2.66 2.38
N MET A 36 8.60 -2.14 3.56
CA MET A 36 7.85 -1.06 4.20
C MET A 36 7.96 0.23 3.39
N ASP A 37 9.15 0.55 2.88
CA ASP A 37 9.35 1.70 2.00
C ASP A 37 8.54 1.56 0.70
N LEU A 38 8.54 0.37 0.07
CA LEU A 38 7.72 0.05 -1.11
C LEU A 38 6.23 0.37 -0.86
N VAL A 39 5.67 -0.08 0.26
CA VAL A 39 4.25 0.11 0.58
C VAL A 39 3.93 1.54 1.00
N PHE A 40 4.64 2.09 1.98
CA PHE A 40 4.33 3.41 2.55
C PHE A 40 4.58 4.54 1.54
N LEU A 41 5.61 4.40 0.72
CA LEU A 41 5.91 5.38 -0.31
C LEU A 41 5.22 5.06 -1.63
N ARG A 42 4.53 3.92 -1.75
CA ARG A 42 3.82 3.47 -2.97
C ARG A 42 4.70 3.48 -4.21
N PHE A 43 5.95 3.03 -4.07
CA PHE A 43 6.84 2.93 -5.23
C PHE A 43 6.25 1.98 -6.27
N ASP A 44 6.53 2.28 -7.54
CA ASP A 44 6.10 1.43 -8.65
C ASP A 44 6.87 0.11 -8.63
N LEU A 45 8.11 0.18 -8.16
CA LEU A 45 9.08 -0.91 -8.08
C LEU A 45 10.14 -0.60 -7.03
N LEU A 46 10.51 -1.63 -6.27
CA LEU A 46 11.71 -1.70 -5.45
C LEU A 46 12.70 -2.64 -6.12
N GLY A 47 13.96 -2.21 -6.30
CA GLY A 47 15.04 -3.03 -6.84
C GLY A 47 16.26 -3.01 -5.91
N VAL A 48 16.75 -4.18 -5.57
CA VAL A 48 17.93 -4.34 -4.70
C VAL A 48 19.04 -4.99 -5.49
N VAL A 49 20.10 -4.22 -5.73
CA VAL A 49 21.31 -4.73 -6.37
C VAL A 49 22.20 -5.38 -5.31
N GLN A 50 22.51 -6.66 -5.51
CA GLN A 50 23.46 -7.40 -4.68
C GLN A 50 24.87 -7.23 -5.26
N VAL A 51 25.85 -6.96 -4.38
CA VAL A 51 27.26 -6.83 -4.76
C VAL A 51 28.09 -7.99 -4.25
N ASP A 52 29.08 -8.40 -5.04
CA ASP A 52 30.06 -9.40 -4.64
C ASP A 52 31.13 -8.83 -3.69
N SER A 53 32.06 -9.68 -3.26
CA SER A 53 33.15 -9.31 -2.35
C SER A 53 34.15 -8.32 -2.93
N GLN A 54 34.11 -8.08 -4.24
CA GLN A 54 34.93 -7.09 -4.95
C GLN A 54 34.14 -5.81 -5.29
N GLY A 55 32.87 -5.71 -4.85
CA GLY A 55 31.98 -4.59 -5.13
C GLY A 55 31.34 -4.63 -6.52
N GLY A 56 31.51 -5.73 -7.27
CA GLY A 56 30.87 -5.94 -8.57
C GLY A 56 29.39 -6.26 -8.44
N PRO A 57 28.52 -5.81 -9.35
CA PRO A 57 27.10 -6.12 -9.29
C PRO A 57 26.88 -7.58 -9.70
N ARG A 58 26.26 -8.37 -8.82
CA ARG A 58 26.06 -9.81 -9.01
C ARG A 58 24.67 -10.12 -9.55
N GLY A 59 23.66 -9.44 -9.04
CA GLY A 59 22.27 -9.69 -9.37
C GLY A 59 21.35 -8.62 -8.81
N ILE A 60 20.09 -8.70 -9.20
CA ILE A 60 19.04 -7.80 -8.74
C ILE A 60 17.81 -8.61 -8.29
N GLU A 61 17.33 -8.30 -7.09
CA GLU A 61 16.00 -8.70 -6.64
C GLU A 61 15.05 -7.53 -6.88
N ILE A 62 13.82 -7.85 -7.30
CA ILE A 62 12.81 -6.86 -7.60
C ILE A 62 11.56 -7.20 -6.81
N ALA A 63 10.96 -6.19 -6.20
CA ALA A 63 9.63 -6.30 -5.61
C ALA A 63 8.69 -5.22 -6.14
N HIS A 64 7.40 -5.56 -6.20
CA HIS A 64 6.35 -4.63 -6.60
C HIS A 64 5.04 -4.92 -5.89
N LEU A 65 4.16 -3.93 -5.87
CA LEU A 65 2.83 -4.06 -5.28
C LEU A 65 1.91 -4.91 -6.15
N LEU A 66 0.96 -5.58 -5.52
CA LEU A 66 -0.03 -6.43 -6.18
C LEU A 66 -1.45 -5.83 -6.07
N PRO A 67 -2.25 -5.90 -7.16
CA PRO A 67 -3.63 -5.44 -7.17
C PRO A 67 -4.57 -6.33 -6.35
N ASP A 68 -4.11 -7.51 -5.92
CA ASP A 68 -4.86 -8.45 -5.09
C ASP A 68 -3.88 -9.21 -4.19
N ASN A 69 -4.31 -9.59 -2.99
CA ASN A 69 -3.44 -10.27 -2.04
C ASN A 69 -3.26 -11.74 -2.42
N ARG A 70 -2.02 -12.16 -2.65
CA ARG A 70 -1.65 -13.59 -2.60
C ARG A 70 -1.16 -13.86 -1.18
N ASN A 71 -1.83 -14.78 -0.45
CA ASN A 71 -1.45 -15.20 0.90
C ASN A 71 -1.37 -14.07 1.96
N GLY A 72 -2.17 -13.01 1.80
CA GLY A 72 -2.19 -11.88 2.75
C GLY A 72 -1.03 -10.89 2.61
N GLN A 73 -0.21 -11.02 1.55
CA GLN A 73 0.83 -10.06 1.21
C GLN A 73 0.43 -9.30 -0.07
N GLY A 74 0.52 -7.97 -0.01
CA GLY A 74 0.14 -7.06 -1.10
C GLY A 74 1.28 -6.72 -2.05
N TRP A 75 2.31 -7.56 -2.10
CA TRP A 75 3.48 -7.40 -2.94
C TRP A 75 4.00 -8.76 -3.39
N GLU A 76 4.79 -8.76 -4.46
CA GLU A 76 5.49 -9.93 -4.98
C GLU A 76 6.99 -9.61 -5.05
N ILE A 77 7.83 -10.60 -4.70
CA ILE A 77 9.27 -10.57 -4.91
C ILE A 77 9.56 -11.49 -6.08
N LEU A 78 10.15 -10.96 -7.14
CA LEU A 78 10.54 -11.74 -8.31
C LEU A 78 11.81 -12.55 -8.02
N PRO A 79 12.00 -13.70 -8.70
CA PRO A 79 13.24 -14.46 -8.57
C PRO A 79 14.48 -13.61 -8.87
N LEU A 80 15.57 -13.86 -8.14
CA LEU A 80 16.86 -13.19 -8.35
C LEU A 80 17.27 -13.29 -9.82
N ALA A 81 17.50 -12.14 -10.45
CA ALA A 81 17.90 -12.05 -11.84
C ALA A 81 19.37 -11.61 -11.95
N SER A 82 20.05 -12.07 -13.02
CA SER A 82 21.32 -11.50 -13.46
C SER A 82 21.09 -10.03 -13.83
N ILE A 83 21.93 -9.13 -13.32
CA ILE A 83 21.86 -7.70 -13.69
C ILE A 83 22.24 -7.47 -15.15
N HIS A 84 23.04 -8.36 -15.73
CA HIS A 84 23.54 -8.25 -17.10
C HIS A 84 22.50 -8.66 -18.14
N ASP A 85 21.54 -9.50 -17.76
CA ASP A 85 20.54 -10.06 -18.68
C ASP A 85 19.12 -9.52 -18.42
N HIS A 86 19.01 -8.48 -17.59
CA HIS A 86 17.72 -7.92 -17.20
C HIS A 86 17.18 -6.93 -18.24
N SER A 87 16.44 -7.45 -19.22
CA SER A 87 15.86 -6.69 -20.35
C SER A 87 14.37 -6.36 -20.17
N MET A 88 13.94 -6.01 -18.95
CA MET A 88 12.54 -5.65 -18.70
C MET A 88 12.16 -4.31 -19.36
N ASN A 89 11.13 -4.31 -20.21
CA ASN A 89 10.46 -3.08 -20.64
C ASN A 89 9.60 -2.50 -19.51
N PHE A 90 10.25 -1.78 -18.59
CA PHE A 90 9.60 -1.27 -17.37
C PHE A 90 8.34 -0.46 -17.65
N LEU A 91 8.33 0.37 -18.70
CA LEU A 91 7.19 1.24 -18.99
C LEU A 91 5.95 0.45 -19.41
N GLU A 92 6.14 -0.60 -20.19
CA GLU A 92 5.06 -1.51 -20.57
C GLU A 92 4.56 -2.30 -19.37
N TRP A 93 5.51 -2.84 -18.57
CA TRP A 93 5.22 -3.61 -17.38
C TRP A 93 4.43 -2.81 -16.33
N VAL A 94 4.87 -1.59 -15.99
CA VAL A 94 4.17 -0.76 -14.99
C VAL A 94 2.78 -0.33 -15.48
N ARG A 95 2.62 -0.09 -16.78
CA ARG A 95 1.29 0.22 -17.38
C ARG A 95 0.37 -0.98 -17.28
N ALA A 96 0.87 -2.19 -17.54
CA ALA A 96 0.09 -3.41 -17.36
C ALA A 96 -0.36 -3.57 -15.90
N LEU A 97 0.56 -3.36 -14.95
CA LEU A 97 0.25 -3.42 -13.52
C LEU A 97 -0.78 -2.36 -13.10
N GLU A 98 -0.60 -1.09 -13.49
CA GLU A 98 -1.58 -0.01 -13.25
C GLU A 98 -2.96 -0.37 -13.82
N ASN A 99 -3.02 -0.96 -15.01
CA ASN A 99 -4.29 -1.40 -15.61
C ASN A 99 -4.96 -2.53 -14.80
N GLU A 100 -4.19 -3.44 -14.21
CA GLU A 100 -4.74 -4.47 -13.33
C GLU A 100 -5.32 -3.86 -12.04
N PHE A 101 -4.65 -2.87 -11.44
CA PHE A 101 -5.20 -2.08 -10.33
C PHE A 101 -6.52 -1.42 -10.71
N VAL A 102 -6.56 -0.68 -11.84
CA VAL A 102 -7.79 -0.03 -12.33
C VAL A 102 -8.92 -1.05 -12.48
N ARG A 103 -8.64 -2.19 -13.13
CA ARG A 103 -9.64 -3.24 -13.39
C ARG A 103 -10.25 -3.79 -12.11
N LYS A 104 -9.42 -4.03 -11.09
CA LYS A 104 -9.87 -4.54 -9.79
C LYS A 104 -10.63 -3.48 -8.99
N GLN A 105 -10.17 -2.24 -9.02
CA GLN A 105 -10.82 -1.13 -8.33
C GLN A 105 -12.20 -0.81 -8.92
N ASN A 106 -12.40 -0.93 -10.23
CA ASN A 106 -13.67 -0.60 -10.88
C ASN A 106 -14.80 -1.63 -10.64
N LEU A 107 -14.58 -2.68 -9.84
CA LEU A 107 -15.61 -3.63 -9.47
C LEU A 107 -16.77 -3.01 -8.68
N VAL A 108 -16.54 -1.88 -8.00
CA VAL A 108 -17.57 -1.10 -7.32
C VAL A 108 -17.76 0.24 -8.06
N PRO A 109 -18.83 0.43 -8.84
CA PRO A 109 -19.04 1.68 -9.56
C PRO A 109 -19.20 2.85 -8.57
N ILE A 110 -18.54 3.98 -8.88
CA ILE A 110 -18.68 5.23 -8.14
C ILE A 110 -19.08 6.34 -9.11
N SER A 111 -19.91 7.26 -8.64
CA SER A 111 -20.33 8.39 -9.46
C SER A 111 -19.19 9.40 -9.65
N LYS A 112 -19.27 10.19 -10.72
CA LYS A 112 -18.28 11.24 -10.98
C LYS A 112 -18.25 12.24 -9.82
N GLY A 113 -17.09 12.40 -9.18
CA GLY A 113 -16.91 13.27 -8.01
C GLY A 113 -17.12 12.61 -6.66
N GLN A 114 -17.44 11.31 -6.60
CA GLN A 114 -17.47 10.55 -5.35
C GLN A 114 -16.10 10.00 -4.97
N GLU A 115 -15.73 10.20 -3.71
CA GLU A 115 -14.52 9.65 -3.10
C GLU A 115 -14.86 8.33 -2.37
N ARG A 116 -13.90 7.40 -2.37
CA ARG A 116 -14.01 6.11 -1.70
C ARG A 116 -13.27 6.20 -0.40
N VAL A 117 -13.88 5.65 0.64
CA VAL A 117 -13.35 5.73 1.98
C VAL A 117 -13.26 4.36 2.62
N ILE A 118 -12.26 4.18 3.47
CA ILE A 118 -12.28 3.12 4.47
C ILE A 118 -12.53 3.80 5.82
N LEU A 119 -13.52 3.29 6.53
CA LEU A 119 -13.78 3.72 7.90
C LEU A 119 -13.00 2.83 8.85
N ILE A 120 -12.31 3.43 9.82
CA ILE A 120 -11.38 2.73 10.71
C ILE A 120 -11.70 3.11 12.15
N SER A 121 -12.03 2.13 12.98
CA SER A 121 -12.11 2.34 14.43
C SER A 121 -11.03 1.55 15.14
N VAL A 122 -10.31 2.23 16.03
CA VAL A 122 -9.36 1.61 16.96
C VAL A 122 -9.81 1.93 18.37
N SER A 123 -10.37 0.94 19.06
CA SER A 123 -11.03 1.17 20.35
C SER A 123 -10.89 0.00 21.31
N ASN A 124 -10.97 0.31 22.61
CA ASN A 124 -11.10 -0.67 23.69
C ASN A 124 -12.56 -0.84 24.16
N LYS A 125 -13.50 -0.05 23.62
CA LYS A 125 -14.93 -0.10 23.93
C LYS A 125 -15.54 -1.49 23.59
N PRO A 126 -16.70 -1.84 24.16
CA PRO A 126 -17.44 -3.04 23.77
C PRO A 126 -17.76 -3.03 22.27
N ARG A 127 -17.77 -4.22 21.64
CA ARG A 127 -17.96 -4.35 20.19
C ARG A 127 -19.26 -3.69 19.69
N ALA A 128 -20.37 -3.90 20.40
CA ALA A 128 -21.67 -3.34 20.03
C ALA A 128 -21.63 -1.81 19.95
N VAL A 129 -20.97 -1.15 20.91
CA VAL A 129 -20.83 0.31 20.94
C VAL A 129 -20.00 0.81 19.75
N VAL A 130 -18.93 0.08 19.40
CA VAL A 130 -18.10 0.44 18.23
C VAL A 130 -18.87 0.22 16.92
N GLU A 131 -19.63 -0.87 16.81
CA GLU A 131 -20.44 -1.15 15.62
C GLU A 131 -21.54 -0.09 15.42
N GLU A 132 -22.15 0.40 16.50
CA GLU A 132 -23.12 1.50 16.47
C GLU A 132 -22.47 2.82 16.00
N SER A 133 -21.35 3.22 16.61
CA SER A 133 -20.57 4.40 16.20
C SER A 133 -20.14 4.34 14.73
N MET A 134 -19.73 3.15 14.28
CA MET A 134 -19.30 2.93 12.90
C MET A 134 -20.46 2.93 11.90
N ALA A 135 -21.66 2.51 12.31
CA ALA A 135 -22.85 2.61 11.48
C ALA A 135 -23.25 4.09 11.31
N GLU A 136 -23.23 4.88 12.38
CA GLU A 136 -23.45 6.32 12.30
C GLU A 136 -22.40 7.01 11.40
N LEU A 137 -21.11 6.69 11.57
CA LEU A 137 -20.06 7.24 10.72
C LEU A 137 -20.25 6.88 9.23
N ALA A 138 -20.78 5.70 8.93
CA ALA A 138 -21.11 5.31 7.57
C ALA A 138 -22.23 6.17 6.98
N GLU A 139 -23.32 6.40 7.73
CA GLU A 139 -24.41 7.30 7.30
C GLU A 139 -23.91 8.74 7.10
N LEU A 140 -23.02 9.22 7.97
CA LEU A 140 -22.38 10.52 7.83
C LEU A 140 -21.49 10.59 6.58
N ALA A 141 -20.74 9.55 6.27
CA ALA A 141 -19.93 9.50 5.05
C ALA A 141 -20.81 9.53 3.80
N GLU A 142 -21.88 8.72 3.76
CA GLU A 142 -22.81 8.66 2.63
C GLU A 142 -23.53 10.01 2.40
N SER A 143 -23.97 10.68 3.47
CA SER A 143 -24.59 12.01 3.37
C SER A 143 -23.61 13.11 2.90
N ASN A 144 -22.30 12.89 2.99
CA ASN A 144 -21.24 13.75 2.48
C ASN A 144 -20.70 13.31 1.10
N ASN A 145 -21.48 12.53 0.34
CA ASN A 145 -21.13 12.08 -1.01
C ASN A 145 -19.85 11.20 -1.07
N LEU A 146 -19.59 10.45 0.01
CA LEU A 146 -18.53 9.45 0.08
C LEU A 146 -19.10 8.05 -0.11
N VAL A 147 -18.28 7.14 -0.65
CA VAL A 147 -18.63 5.72 -0.82
C VAL A 147 -17.78 4.88 0.12
N VAL A 148 -18.42 4.25 1.11
CA VAL A 148 -17.76 3.34 2.04
C VAL A 148 -17.34 2.07 1.30
N ALA A 149 -16.04 1.92 1.05
CA ALA A 149 -15.49 0.76 0.36
C ALA A 149 -15.21 -0.41 1.32
N ASP A 150 -14.91 -0.11 2.58
CA ASP A 150 -14.66 -1.10 3.62
C ASP A 150 -14.73 -0.46 5.02
N THR A 151 -14.91 -1.31 6.03
CA THR A 151 -14.92 -0.92 7.44
C THR A 151 -13.97 -1.82 8.23
N ILE A 152 -13.05 -1.20 8.96
CA ILE A 152 -12.00 -1.89 9.73
C ILE A 152 -12.15 -1.55 11.21
N ILE A 153 -12.55 -2.54 12.01
CA ILE A 153 -12.61 -2.42 13.48
C ILE A 153 -11.43 -3.17 14.09
N GLN A 154 -10.52 -2.44 14.72
CA GLN A 154 -9.41 -2.99 15.49
C GLN A 154 -9.67 -2.82 16.99
N ARG A 155 -9.91 -3.93 17.68
CA ARG A 155 -9.95 -3.93 19.15
C ARG A 155 -8.53 -3.87 19.70
N SER A 156 -8.23 -2.85 20.50
CA SER A 156 -6.96 -2.75 21.23
C SER A 156 -7.20 -2.72 22.72
N ARG A 157 -6.32 -3.37 23.50
CA ARG A 157 -6.37 -3.29 24.97
C ARG A 157 -5.95 -1.91 25.48
N ARG A 158 -5.06 -1.23 24.77
CA ARG A 158 -4.62 0.16 25.02
C ARG A 158 -4.43 0.85 23.68
N VAL A 159 -5.14 1.96 23.46
CA VAL A 159 -4.92 2.80 22.29
C VAL A 159 -3.67 3.64 22.55
N ASN A 160 -2.71 3.62 21.62
CA ASN A 160 -1.55 4.50 21.72
C ASN A 160 -1.98 5.89 21.21
N PRO A 161 -2.04 6.93 22.05
CA PRO A 161 -2.57 8.23 21.65
C PRO A 161 -1.73 8.89 20.56
N LYS A 162 -0.45 8.49 20.39
CA LYS A 162 0.44 9.08 19.39
C LYS A 162 0.29 8.47 18.00
N TYR A 163 -0.02 7.18 17.89
CA TYR A 163 0.03 6.46 16.61
C TYR A 163 -1.25 5.69 16.27
N LEU A 164 -2.20 5.57 17.21
CA LEU A 164 -3.43 4.75 17.18
C LEU A 164 -3.19 3.24 16.97
N MET A 165 -2.34 2.86 16.02
CA MET A 165 -2.00 1.51 15.62
C MET A 165 -0.49 1.35 15.33
N GLY A 166 -0.04 0.09 15.29
CA GLY A 166 1.33 -0.24 14.93
C GLY A 166 1.58 -0.21 13.42
N LYS A 167 2.86 -0.07 13.02
CA LYS A 167 3.30 -0.02 11.61
C LYS A 167 2.76 -1.20 10.77
N GLY A 168 2.71 -2.41 11.34
CA GLY A 168 2.20 -3.59 10.64
C GLY A 168 0.72 -3.46 10.25
N LYS A 169 -0.12 -2.92 11.14
CA LYS A 169 -1.54 -2.73 10.84
C LYS A 169 -1.76 -1.60 9.84
N LEU A 170 -1.02 -0.52 9.97
CA LEU A 170 -1.06 0.58 9.02
C LEU A 170 -0.67 0.11 7.61
N ARG A 171 0.37 -0.74 7.50
CA ARG A 171 0.74 -1.38 6.23
C ARG A 171 -0.40 -2.18 5.62
N GLU A 172 -1.08 -3.03 6.40
CA GLU A 172 -2.23 -3.80 5.92
C GLU A 172 -3.34 -2.88 5.38
N ILE A 173 -3.63 -1.80 6.10
CA ILE A 173 -4.66 -0.83 5.72
C ILE A 173 -4.28 -0.11 4.43
N ILE A 174 -3.02 0.31 4.28
CA ILE A 174 -2.54 0.98 3.06
C ILE A 174 -2.63 0.05 1.85
N ILE A 175 -2.22 -1.21 2.00
CA ILE A 175 -2.35 -2.22 0.94
C ILE A 175 -3.82 -2.37 0.55
N LYS A 176 -4.71 -2.52 1.53
CA LYS A 176 -6.14 -2.66 1.27
C LYS A 176 -6.74 -1.41 0.62
N ALA A 177 -6.35 -0.23 1.08
CA ALA A 177 -6.76 1.05 0.50
C ALA A 177 -6.33 1.17 -0.97
N MET A 178 -5.11 0.78 -1.30
CA MET A 178 -4.63 0.75 -2.69
C MET A 178 -5.41 -0.23 -3.55
N GLN A 179 -5.70 -1.43 -3.05
CA GLN A 179 -6.46 -2.46 -3.79
C GLN A 179 -7.91 -2.04 -4.03
N LEU A 180 -8.53 -1.37 -3.05
CA LEU A 180 -9.89 -0.85 -3.14
C LEU A 180 -9.97 0.50 -3.87
N GLY A 181 -8.85 1.13 -4.21
CA GLY A 181 -8.82 2.44 -4.87
C GLY A 181 -9.42 3.53 -3.98
N VAL A 182 -9.10 3.47 -2.70
CA VAL A 182 -9.61 4.37 -1.67
C VAL A 182 -8.83 5.68 -1.71
N ASP A 183 -9.55 6.79 -1.57
CA ASP A 183 -9.00 8.14 -1.58
C ASP A 183 -8.72 8.64 -0.16
N LEU A 184 -9.59 8.26 0.79
CA LEU A 184 -9.52 8.74 2.18
C LEU A 184 -9.60 7.58 3.17
N LEU A 185 -8.85 7.73 4.26
CA LEU A 185 -8.98 6.90 5.46
C LEU A 185 -9.63 7.77 6.54
N ILE A 186 -10.80 7.38 7.01
CA ILE A 186 -11.53 8.11 8.05
C ILE A 186 -11.41 7.30 9.34
N PHE A 187 -10.83 7.93 10.35
CA PHE A 187 -10.68 7.32 11.67
C PHE A 187 -11.80 7.80 12.60
N ASP A 188 -12.54 6.85 13.15
CA ASP A 188 -13.48 7.06 14.25
C ASP A 188 -12.68 7.27 15.54
N GLN A 189 -12.51 8.53 15.93
CA GLN A 189 -11.87 8.93 17.18
C GLN A 189 -12.70 10.06 17.80
N GLU A 190 -13.19 9.83 19.02
CA GLU A 190 -13.71 10.88 19.91
C GLU A 190 -12.56 11.66 20.57
#